data_AF-A0A364NSF3-F1
#
_entry.id   AF-A0A364NSF3-F1
#
_cell.length_a   1.000
_cell.length_b   1.000
_cell.length_c   1.000
_cell.angle_alpha   90.00
_cell.angle_beta   90.00
_cell.angle_gamma   90.00
#
_symmetry.space_group_name_H-M   'P 1'
#
loop_
_entity.id
_entity.type
_entity.pdbx_description
1 polymer ?
#
loop_
_entity_poly.entity_id
_entity_poly.type
_entity_poly.pdbx_seq_one_letter_code
_entity_poly.pdbx_strand_id
1 'polypeptide(L)'
;MKAEIGWSTAIATGRDDIDDQHRKIIDFLKILGSTSSAEYENKAVDDVHDALSDYVKMHFKHEESLMDSFDYDERDKHKRIHASFVEKLDGIDRDNLHKDGGSEKLFFLIYNWLVTHIVSIDRIMIAKMNGEYDDAVGIETIHKQTGIVIENAYQLAARIMNTDLQTSSTTDDYHKKIIMHDVSKSTERLINLMELADSRVQVSGCSNFQLKRLGEIRHALTKSADSLAETAAKKIIQFCGDILSGKQGIPLGIGDVLRRQTGRVASLAAVIGGLDAMSATAKTAAFEANKVAAKVMEIELGSAASLRNLDIAEE
;
A
#
# COMPACT_ATOMS: atom_id res chain seq x y z
N MET A 1 -12.13 -4.25 18.80
CA MET A 1 -12.37 -5.71 18.84
C MET A 1 -11.43 -6.32 17.80
N LYS A 2 -10.28 -6.86 18.20
CA LYS A 2 -9.37 -7.57 17.25
C LYS A 2 -10.12 -8.83 16.82
N ALA A 3 -10.52 -8.92 15.55
CA ALA A 3 -11.04 -10.16 15.01
C ALA A 3 -9.95 -11.23 15.15
N GLU A 4 -10.27 -12.40 15.70
CA GLU A 4 -9.37 -13.55 15.70
C GLU A 4 -9.07 -13.92 14.25
N ILE A 5 -7.88 -13.56 13.79
CA ILE A 5 -7.36 -13.92 12.47
C ILE A 5 -6.89 -15.38 12.58
N GLY A 6 -7.54 -16.26 11.84
CA GLY A 6 -7.27 -17.70 11.86
C GLY A 6 -7.47 -18.33 10.49
N TRP A 7 -6.84 -19.48 10.29
CA TRP A 7 -7.10 -20.32 9.12
C TRP A 7 -8.59 -20.70 9.07
N SER A 8 -9.17 -20.65 7.88
CA SER A 8 -10.54 -21.06 7.62
C SER A 8 -10.55 -22.11 6.52
N THR A 9 -11.36 -23.17 6.69
CA THR A 9 -11.58 -24.14 5.61
C THR A 9 -12.24 -23.50 4.38
N ALA A 10 -12.85 -22.32 4.52
CA ALA A 10 -13.44 -21.58 3.39
C ALA A 10 -12.39 -21.09 2.37
N ILE A 11 -11.14 -20.91 2.80
CA ILE A 11 -10.03 -20.49 1.93
C ILE A 11 -9.15 -21.67 1.50
N ALA A 12 -9.42 -22.89 1.96
CA ALA A 12 -8.61 -24.06 1.62
C ALA A 12 -8.60 -24.33 0.11
N THR A 13 -7.44 -24.77 -0.39
CA THR A 13 -7.27 -25.27 -1.75
C THR A 13 -7.80 -26.69 -1.91
N GLY A 14 -7.86 -27.45 -0.82
CA GLY A 14 -8.19 -28.87 -0.83
C GLY A 14 -6.97 -29.78 -1.01
N ARG A 15 -5.76 -29.20 -1.04
CA ARG A 15 -4.49 -29.93 -1.10
C ARG A 15 -3.66 -29.64 0.15
N ASP A 16 -3.42 -30.68 0.95
CA ASP A 16 -2.91 -30.52 2.32
C ASP A 16 -1.51 -29.88 2.42
N ASP A 17 -0.58 -30.22 1.52
CA ASP A 17 0.78 -29.67 1.49
C ASP A 17 0.79 -28.16 1.21
N ILE A 18 -0.06 -27.69 0.30
CA ILE A 18 -0.24 -26.27 -0.01
C ILE A 18 -0.97 -25.55 1.11
N ASP A 19 -2.05 -26.14 1.63
CA ASP A 19 -2.82 -25.55 2.72
C ASP A 19 -2.01 -25.45 4.02
N ASP A 20 -1.07 -26.37 4.28
CA ASP A 20 -0.11 -26.28 5.38
C ASP A 20 0.85 -25.10 5.23
N GLN A 21 1.34 -24.84 4.01
CA GLN A 21 2.18 -23.68 3.72
C GLN A 21 1.39 -22.38 3.92
N HIS A 22 0.15 -22.31 3.44
CA HIS A 22 -0.72 -21.14 3.65
C HIS A 22 -1.01 -20.90 5.14
N ARG A 23 -1.29 -21.95 5.92
CA ARG A 23 -1.44 -21.87 7.39
C ARG A 23 -0.21 -21.24 8.03
N LYS A 24 0.98 -21.67 7.61
CA LYS A 24 2.24 -21.16 8.16
C LYS A 24 2.45 -19.68 7.85
N ILE A 25 2.07 -19.21 6.65
CA ILE A 25 2.07 -17.78 6.31
C ILE A 25 1.12 -17.01 7.23
N ILE A 26 -0.10 -17.52 7.47
CA ILE A 26 -1.04 -16.89 8.42
C ILE A 26 -0.48 -16.84 9.83
N ASP A 27 0.27 -17.85 10.28
CA ASP A 27 0.89 -17.82 11.60
C ASP A 27 1.96 -16.72 11.74
N PHE A 28 2.77 -16.48 10.69
CA PHE A 28 3.66 -15.31 10.66
C PHE A 28 2.86 -13.99 10.75
N LEU A 29 1.72 -13.91 10.06
CA LEU A 29 0.85 -12.72 10.12
C LEU A 29 0.24 -12.52 11.51
N LYS A 30 -0.11 -13.58 12.24
CA LYS A 30 -0.56 -13.45 13.64
C LYS A 30 0.53 -12.87 14.53
N ILE A 31 1.78 -13.31 14.36
CA ILE A 31 2.91 -12.76 15.10
C ILE A 31 3.04 -11.27 14.77
N LEU A 32 3.06 -10.92 13.48
CA LEU A 32 3.16 -9.54 13.02
C LEU A 32 2.04 -8.63 13.56
N GLY A 33 0.80 -9.12 13.60
CA GLY A 33 -0.37 -8.39 14.14
C GLY A 33 -0.42 -8.32 15.68
N SER A 34 0.46 -9.06 16.36
CA SER A 34 0.59 -9.04 17.83
C SER A 34 1.71 -8.12 18.33
N THR A 35 2.65 -7.74 17.46
CA THR A 35 3.80 -6.89 17.79
C THR A 35 3.42 -5.39 17.80
N SER A 36 3.79 -4.66 18.87
CA SER A 36 3.63 -3.20 18.99
C SER A 36 4.92 -2.43 18.66
N SER A 37 4.89 -1.09 18.77
CA SER A 37 5.99 -0.18 18.44
C SER A 37 6.82 0.21 19.68
N ALA A 38 7.81 -0.61 20.03
CA ALA A 38 8.92 -0.30 20.94
C ALA A 38 10.26 -0.77 20.35
N GLU A 39 11.41 -0.27 20.80
CA GLU A 39 12.73 -0.59 20.19
C GLU A 39 13.05 -2.10 20.14
N TYR A 40 12.76 -2.86 21.20
CA TYR A 40 12.90 -4.32 21.19
C TYR A 40 11.91 -5.01 20.24
N GLU A 41 10.75 -4.38 19.99
CA GLU A 41 9.70 -4.89 19.13
C GLU A 41 9.96 -4.58 17.65
N ASN A 42 10.66 -3.49 17.32
CA ASN A 42 11.09 -3.16 15.95
C ASN A 42 11.98 -4.26 15.37
N LYS A 43 12.97 -4.74 16.16
CA LYS A 43 13.80 -5.88 15.74
C LYS A 43 12.97 -7.14 15.52
N ALA A 44 11.98 -7.40 16.37
CA ALA A 44 11.08 -8.53 16.20
C ALA A 44 10.20 -8.40 14.93
N VAL A 45 9.74 -7.19 14.60
CA VAL A 45 9.01 -6.91 13.34
C VAL A 45 9.89 -7.22 12.13
N ASP A 46 11.15 -6.80 12.13
CA ASP A 46 12.08 -7.05 11.04
C ASP A 46 12.38 -8.55 10.88
N ASP A 47 12.69 -9.24 11.99
CA ASP A 47 12.98 -10.67 11.98
C ASP A 47 11.76 -11.48 11.49
N VAL A 48 10.53 -11.07 11.88
CA VAL A 48 9.28 -11.68 11.41
C VAL A 48 9.02 -11.38 9.94
N HIS A 49 9.26 -10.15 9.49
CA HIS A 49 9.15 -9.81 8.08
C HIS A 49 10.09 -10.67 7.24
N ASP A 50 11.34 -10.83 7.64
CA ASP A 50 12.34 -11.59 6.87
C ASP A 50 11.99 -13.06 6.80
N ALA A 51 11.64 -13.65 7.93
CA ALA A 51 11.16 -15.03 7.97
C ALA A 51 9.91 -15.23 7.09
N LEU A 52 8.98 -14.26 7.09
CA LEU A 52 7.78 -14.29 6.27
C LEU A 52 8.11 -14.15 4.77
N SER A 53 8.97 -13.21 4.38
CA SER A 53 9.39 -13.00 2.99
C SER A 53 10.09 -14.24 2.43
N ASP A 54 11.02 -14.82 3.19
CA ASP A 54 11.72 -16.05 2.81
C ASP A 54 10.75 -17.23 2.69
N TYR A 55 9.80 -17.35 3.61
CA TYR A 55 8.81 -18.42 3.57
C TYR A 55 7.85 -18.28 2.38
N VAL A 56 7.39 -17.06 2.07
CA VAL A 56 6.57 -16.77 0.88
C VAL A 56 7.32 -17.15 -0.40
N LYS A 57 8.60 -16.77 -0.52
CA LYS A 57 9.44 -17.15 -1.66
C LYS A 57 9.61 -18.66 -1.79
N MET A 58 9.76 -19.37 -0.67
CA MET A 58 9.84 -20.83 -0.66
C MET A 58 8.52 -21.49 -1.10
N HIS A 59 7.40 -21.00 -0.57
CA HIS A 59 6.06 -21.45 -0.94
C HIS A 59 5.80 -21.27 -2.45
N PHE A 60 6.08 -20.09 -3.00
CA PHE A 60 5.93 -19.87 -4.45
C PHE A 60 6.83 -20.78 -5.28
N LYS A 61 8.08 -21.01 -4.88
CA LYS A 61 8.95 -21.97 -5.57
C LYS A 61 8.39 -23.39 -5.58
N HIS A 62 7.74 -23.81 -4.49
CA HIS A 62 7.10 -25.12 -4.40
C HIS A 62 5.91 -25.21 -5.38
N GLU A 63 5.03 -24.22 -5.38
CA GLU A 63 3.91 -24.17 -6.35
C GLU A 63 4.39 -24.09 -7.79
N GLU A 64 5.42 -23.29 -8.06
CA GLU A 64 6.01 -23.16 -9.39
C GLU A 64 6.62 -24.47 -9.88
N SER A 65 7.28 -25.22 -9.00
CA SER A 65 7.78 -26.56 -9.32
C SER A 65 6.63 -27.54 -9.60
N LEU A 66 5.50 -27.42 -8.89
CA LEU A 66 4.30 -28.22 -9.18
C LEU A 66 3.72 -27.83 -10.55
N MET A 67 3.55 -26.54 -10.82
CA MET A 67 3.06 -26.05 -12.12
C MET A 67 3.91 -26.56 -13.28
N ASP A 68 5.24 -26.56 -13.13
CA ASP A 68 6.15 -27.07 -14.16
C ASP A 68 6.06 -28.60 -14.32
N SER A 69 5.84 -29.33 -13.22
CA SER A 69 5.75 -30.80 -13.23
C SER A 69 4.46 -31.32 -13.88
N PHE A 70 3.38 -30.55 -13.82
CA PHE A 70 2.06 -30.90 -14.36
C PHE A 70 1.75 -30.20 -15.70
N ASP A 71 2.70 -29.48 -16.30
CA ASP A 71 2.53 -28.64 -17.49
C ASP A 71 1.30 -27.74 -17.41
N TYR A 72 1.15 -27.06 -16.27
CA TYR A 72 0.06 -26.12 -16.04
C TYR A 72 0.09 -25.00 -17.09
N ASP A 73 -1.04 -24.82 -17.78
CA ASP A 73 -1.20 -23.96 -18.95
C ASP A 73 -1.05 -22.47 -18.62
N GLU A 74 -1.44 -22.07 -17.41
CA GLU A 74 -1.36 -20.67 -16.94
C GLU A 74 -0.12 -20.36 -16.08
N ARG A 75 0.87 -21.26 -16.02
CA ARG A 75 2.05 -21.13 -15.14
C ARG A 75 2.80 -19.81 -15.29
N ASP A 76 2.97 -19.31 -16.51
CA ASP A 76 3.74 -18.08 -16.77
C ASP A 76 3.07 -16.85 -16.14
N LYS A 77 1.74 -16.86 -16.14
CA LYS A 77 0.90 -15.81 -15.59
C LYS A 77 0.87 -15.89 -14.06
N HIS A 78 0.76 -17.09 -13.50
CA HIS A 78 0.85 -17.32 -12.05
C HIS A 78 2.23 -16.89 -11.51
N LYS A 79 3.32 -17.29 -12.16
CA LYS A 79 4.70 -16.86 -11.84
C LYS A 79 4.88 -15.34 -11.86
N ARG A 80 4.24 -14.63 -12.79
CA ARG A 80 4.26 -13.15 -12.80
C ARG A 80 3.55 -12.53 -11.60
N ILE A 81 2.43 -13.13 -11.16
CA ILE A 81 1.70 -12.69 -9.97
C ILE A 81 2.58 -12.87 -8.72
N HIS A 82 3.26 -14.02 -8.59
CA HIS A 82 4.23 -14.26 -7.53
C HIS A 82 5.37 -13.24 -7.54
N ALA A 83 6.03 -13.07 -8.70
CA ALA A 83 7.15 -12.15 -8.84
C ALA A 83 6.76 -10.70 -8.45
N SER A 84 5.58 -10.23 -8.88
CA SER A 84 5.11 -8.90 -8.51
C SER A 84 4.85 -8.76 -7.01
N PHE A 85 4.36 -9.80 -6.35
CA PHE A 85 4.16 -9.77 -4.91
C PHE A 85 5.48 -9.79 -4.13
N VAL A 86 6.45 -10.59 -4.58
CA VAL A 86 7.80 -10.61 -4.02
C VAL A 86 8.47 -9.24 -4.14
N GLU A 87 8.38 -8.59 -5.30
CA GLU A 87 8.91 -7.24 -5.50
C GLU A 87 8.27 -6.23 -4.53
N LYS A 88 6.95 -6.33 -4.30
CA LYS A 88 6.27 -5.49 -3.30
C LYS A 88 6.75 -5.76 -1.88
N LEU A 89 6.99 -7.02 -1.51
CA LEU A 89 7.52 -7.37 -0.19
C LEU A 89 8.94 -6.84 0.01
N ASP A 90 9.80 -7.06 -0.98
CA ASP A 90 11.20 -6.64 -0.91
C ASP A 90 11.35 -5.11 -0.99
N GLY A 91 10.37 -4.41 -1.57
CA GLY A 91 10.31 -2.94 -1.65
C GLY A 91 9.79 -2.25 -0.39
N ILE A 92 9.46 -2.98 0.68
CA ILE A 92 8.97 -2.37 1.92
C ILE A 92 10.10 -1.64 2.65
N ASP A 93 9.88 -0.35 2.87
CA ASP A 93 10.76 0.49 3.69
C ASP A 93 10.63 0.12 5.19
N ARG A 94 11.74 -0.36 5.76
CA ARG A 94 11.90 -0.74 7.17
C ARG A 94 11.54 0.39 8.12
N ASP A 95 11.94 1.61 7.80
CA ASP A 95 11.66 2.77 8.62
C ASP A 95 10.16 3.06 8.68
N ASN A 96 9.38 2.61 7.69
CA ASN A 96 7.92 2.70 7.70
C ASN A 96 7.27 1.57 8.49
N LEU A 97 7.91 0.41 8.65
CA LEU A 97 7.41 -0.68 9.50
C LEU A 97 7.47 -0.34 10.99
N HIS A 98 8.51 0.40 11.41
CA HIS A 98 8.73 0.79 12.80
C HIS A 98 7.88 1.98 13.27
N LYS A 99 7.18 2.65 12.34
CA LYS A 99 6.25 3.75 12.67
C LYS A 99 4.92 3.18 13.16
N ASP A 100 4.18 3.97 13.94
CA ASP A 100 2.85 3.58 14.44
C ASP A 100 1.93 3.06 13.33
N GLY A 101 1.51 1.80 13.48
CA GLY A 101 0.66 1.09 12.53
C GLY A 101 1.38 0.50 11.30
N GLY A 102 2.71 0.55 11.22
CA GLY A 102 3.49 -0.04 10.12
C GLY A 102 3.33 -1.55 10.02
N SER A 103 3.48 -2.27 11.13
CA SER A 103 3.23 -3.72 11.23
C SER A 103 1.79 -4.09 10.85
N GLU A 104 0.80 -3.28 11.26
CA GLU A 104 -0.60 -3.47 10.91
C GLU A 104 -0.85 -3.26 9.41
N LYS A 105 -0.24 -2.24 8.78
CA LYS A 105 -0.32 -2.02 7.34
C LYS A 105 0.28 -3.18 6.56
N LEU A 106 1.44 -3.68 6.99
CA LEU A 106 2.08 -4.84 6.39
C LEU A 106 1.22 -6.10 6.53
N PHE A 107 0.67 -6.32 7.72
CA PHE A 107 -0.28 -7.40 7.97
C PHE A 107 -1.43 -7.39 6.96
N PHE A 108 -2.09 -6.24 6.79
CA PHE A 108 -3.24 -6.14 5.88
C PHE A 108 -2.84 -6.28 4.40
N LEU A 109 -1.67 -5.78 4.01
CA LEU A 109 -1.15 -5.96 2.65
C LEU A 109 -1.04 -7.45 2.31
N ILE A 110 -0.36 -8.22 3.18
CA ILE A 110 -0.07 -9.63 2.93
C ILE A 110 -1.33 -10.48 3.09
N TYR A 111 -2.11 -10.27 4.16
CA TYR A 111 -3.32 -11.06 4.41
C TYR A 111 -4.33 -10.94 3.26
N ASN A 112 -4.58 -9.71 2.78
CA ASN A 112 -5.53 -9.48 1.70
C ASN A 112 -5.06 -10.09 0.37
N TRP A 113 -3.75 -9.97 0.09
CA TRP A 113 -3.16 -10.58 -1.10
C TRP A 113 -3.25 -12.10 -1.04
N LEU A 114 -2.82 -12.70 0.08
CA LEU A 114 -2.80 -14.15 0.28
C LEU A 114 -4.20 -14.76 0.12
N VAL A 115 -5.20 -14.28 0.88
CA VAL A 115 -6.56 -14.83 0.81
C VAL A 115 -7.13 -14.73 -0.62
N THR A 116 -6.86 -13.63 -1.30
CA THR A 116 -7.29 -13.44 -2.69
C THR A 116 -6.59 -14.43 -3.62
N HIS A 117 -5.28 -14.57 -3.47
CA HIS A 117 -4.47 -15.45 -4.30
C HIS A 117 -4.93 -16.90 -4.17
N ILE A 118 -5.10 -17.40 -2.95
CA ILE A 118 -5.56 -18.76 -2.67
C ILE A 118 -6.92 -19.02 -3.33
N VAL A 119 -7.88 -18.13 -3.07
CA VAL A 119 -9.28 -18.36 -3.49
C VAL A 119 -9.46 -18.24 -5.00
N SER A 120 -8.63 -17.45 -5.67
CA SER A 120 -8.83 -17.09 -7.08
C SER A 120 -7.80 -17.68 -8.04
N ILE A 121 -6.65 -18.11 -7.54
CA ILE A 121 -5.53 -18.59 -8.35
C ILE A 121 -5.17 -20.02 -7.93
N ASP A 122 -4.77 -20.24 -6.67
CA ASP A 122 -4.23 -21.55 -6.25
C ASP A 122 -5.29 -22.65 -6.29
N ARG A 123 -6.53 -22.32 -5.87
CA ARG A 123 -7.68 -23.24 -6.01
C ARG A 123 -7.92 -23.68 -7.45
N ILE A 124 -7.69 -22.79 -8.41
CA ILE A 124 -7.89 -23.07 -9.83
C ILE A 124 -6.77 -23.95 -10.36
N MET A 125 -5.53 -23.62 -9.99
CA MET A 125 -4.37 -24.46 -10.28
C MET A 125 -4.61 -25.89 -9.76
N ILE A 126 -4.99 -26.04 -8.49
CA ILE A 126 -5.25 -27.36 -7.87
C ILE A 126 -6.41 -28.08 -8.54
N ALA A 127 -7.54 -27.41 -8.80
CA ALA A 127 -8.66 -28.02 -9.50
C ALA A 127 -8.30 -28.48 -10.92
N LYS A 128 -7.51 -27.68 -11.66
CA LYS A 128 -7.01 -28.05 -13.00
C LYS A 128 -6.07 -29.25 -12.93
N MET A 129 -5.14 -29.28 -11.96
CA MET A 129 -4.24 -30.42 -11.72
C MET A 129 -5.00 -31.71 -11.37
N ASN A 130 -6.12 -31.60 -10.64
CA ASN A 130 -6.96 -32.75 -10.29
C ASN A 130 -7.90 -33.19 -11.42
N GLY A 131 -8.00 -32.43 -12.52
CA GLY A 131 -9.00 -32.66 -13.57
C GLY A 131 -10.44 -32.35 -13.13
N GLU A 132 -10.61 -31.58 -12.06
CA GLU A 132 -11.89 -31.20 -11.45
C GLU A 132 -12.37 -29.81 -11.92
N TYR A 133 -11.59 -29.16 -12.80
CA TYR A 133 -11.88 -27.83 -13.30
C TYR A 133 -12.71 -27.88 -14.58
N ASP A 134 -13.95 -27.39 -14.48
CA ASP A 134 -14.77 -27.05 -15.66
C ASP A 134 -14.45 -25.61 -16.08
N ASP A 135 -13.84 -25.46 -17.26
CA ASP A 135 -13.45 -24.15 -17.81
C ASP A 135 -14.63 -23.16 -17.86
N ALA A 136 -15.85 -23.62 -18.13
CA ALA A 136 -17.01 -22.73 -18.20
C ALA A 136 -17.38 -22.17 -16.82
N VAL A 137 -17.44 -23.03 -15.80
CA VAL A 137 -17.81 -22.67 -14.43
C VAL A 137 -16.68 -21.89 -13.74
N GLY A 138 -15.44 -22.27 -14.02
CA GLY A 138 -14.24 -21.62 -13.55
C GLY A 138 -14.12 -20.18 -14.05
N ILE A 139 -14.21 -19.98 -15.37
CA ILE A 139 -14.16 -18.64 -15.97
C ILE A 139 -15.31 -17.76 -15.47
N GLU A 140 -16.53 -18.30 -15.36
CA GLU A 140 -17.67 -17.57 -14.80
C GLU A 140 -17.41 -17.11 -13.35
N THR A 141 -16.84 -18.00 -12.53
CA THR A 141 -16.51 -17.70 -11.14
C THR A 141 -15.43 -16.61 -11.03
N ILE A 142 -14.37 -16.69 -11.83
CA ILE A 142 -13.31 -15.66 -11.81
C ILE A 142 -13.86 -14.32 -12.29
N HIS A 143 -14.61 -14.27 -13.39
CA HIS A 143 -15.25 -13.04 -13.88
C HIS A 143 -16.16 -12.40 -12.83
N LYS A 144 -16.92 -13.22 -12.10
CA LYS A 144 -17.79 -12.76 -11.02
C LYS A 144 -16.98 -12.15 -9.87
N GLN A 145 -15.89 -12.79 -9.46
CA GLN A 145 -14.99 -12.26 -8.43
C GLN A 145 -14.30 -10.96 -8.87
N THR A 146 -13.79 -10.90 -10.11
CA THR A 146 -13.23 -9.68 -10.71
C THR A 146 -14.26 -8.55 -10.68
N GLY A 147 -15.53 -8.84 -11.00
CA GLY A 147 -16.61 -7.87 -10.90
C GLY A 147 -16.88 -7.36 -9.50
N ILE A 148 -16.83 -8.23 -8.49
CA ILE A 148 -17.03 -7.84 -7.08
C ILE A 148 -15.92 -6.89 -6.63
N VAL A 149 -14.66 -7.16 -6.97
CA VAL A 149 -13.54 -6.27 -6.62
C VAL A 149 -13.70 -4.89 -7.26
N ILE A 150 -14.05 -4.84 -8.54
CA ILE A 150 -14.26 -3.59 -9.27
C ILE A 150 -15.46 -2.81 -8.70
N GLU A 151 -16.55 -3.49 -8.33
CA GLU A 151 -17.69 -2.87 -7.66
C GLU A 151 -17.31 -2.28 -6.29
N ASN A 152 -16.57 -3.02 -5.48
CA ASN A 152 -16.11 -2.54 -4.17
C ASN A 152 -15.21 -1.31 -4.31
N ALA A 153 -14.29 -1.32 -5.29
CA ALA A 153 -13.45 -0.17 -5.61
C ALA A 153 -14.31 1.03 -6.06
N TYR A 154 -15.30 0.80 -6.91
CA TYR A 154 -16.24 1.83 -7.37
C TYR A 154 -17.02 2.48 -6.23
N GLN A 155 -17.58 1.67 -5.32
CA GLN A 155 -18.32 2.17 -4.16
C GLN A 155 -17.43 2.92 -3.17
N LEU A 156 -16.18 2.50 -3.00
CA LEU A 156 -15.22 3.23 -2.16
C LEU A 156 -14.83 4.57 -2.80
N ALA A 157 -14.60 4.61 -4.11
CA ALA A 157 -14.33 5.86 -4.83
C ALA A 157 -15.49 6.87 -4.71
N ALA A 158 -16.72 6.39 -4.88
CA ALA A 158 -17.91 7.22 -4.71
C ALA A 158 -18.04 7.79 -3.28
N ARG A 159 -17.74 6.97 -2.26
CA ARG A 159 -17.70 7.43 -0.86
C ARG A 159 -16.64 8.50 -0.64
N ILE A 160 -15.43 8.30 -1.13
CA ILE A 160 -14.34 9.29 -1.03
C ILE A 160 -14.75 10.61 -1.64
N MET A 161 -15.31 10.59 -2.86
CA MET A 161 -15.77 11.80 -3.56
C MET A 161 -16.84 12.55 -2.77
N ASN A 162 -17.80 11.83 -2.19
CA ASN A 162 -18.86 12.45 -1.39
C ASN A 162 -18.31 13.07 -0.09
N THR A 163 -17.41 12.36 0.59
CA THR A 163 -16.73 12.87 1.80
C THR A 163 -15.83 14.08 1.49
N ASP A 164 -15.19 14.12 0.32
CA ASP A 164 -14.36 15.24 -0.14
C ASP A 164 -15.22 16.48 -0.50
N LEU A 165 -16.42 16.28 -1.03
CA LEU A 165 -17.40 17.36 -1.24
C LEU A 165 -17.85 17.98 0.10
N GLN A 166 -18.02 17.17 1.14
CA GLN A 166 -18.36 17.67 2.49
C GLN A 166 -17.25 18.51 3.13
N THR A 167 -15.99 18.31 2.71
CA THR A 167 -14.85 19.11 3.19
C THR A 167 -14.87 20.53 2.62
N SER A 168 -15.52 20.73 1.47
CA SER A 168 -15.69 22.05 0.84
C SER A 168 -16.86 22.85 1.45
N SER A 169 -17.80 22.20 2.13
CA SER A 169 -18.97 22.84 2.74
C SER A 169 -18.80 23.15 4.23
N THR A 170 -17.84 22.54 4.91
CA THR A 170 -17.55 22.82 6.33
C THR A 170 -16.57 23.98 6.50
N THR A 171 -16.91 24.94 7.36
CA THR A 171 -16.04 26.07 7.73
C THR A 171 -15.20 25.81 8.98
N ASP A 172 -15.44 24.71 9.68
CA ASP A 172 -14.70 24.33 10.89
C ASP A 172 -13.41 23.58 10.55
N ASP A 173 -12.27 24.19 10.89
CA ASP A 173 -10.92 23.67 10.64
C ASP A 173 -10.64 22.35 11.36
N TYR A 174 -11.27 22.09 12.52
CA TYR A 174 -11.12 20.83 13.24
C TYR A 174 -11.82 19.68 12.51
N HIS A 175 -13.10 19.86 12.14
CA HIS A 175 -13.83 18.88 11.36
C HIS A 175 -13.21 18.66 9.98
N LYS A 176 -12.69 19.71 9.33
CA LYS A 176 -11.99 19.61 8.04
C LYS A 176 -10.77 18.69 8.13
N LYS A 177 -9.99 18.75 9.22
CA LYS A 177 -8.84 17.86 9.45
C LYS A 177 -9.25 16.40 9.60
N ILE A 178 -10.33 16.12 10.33
CA ILE A 178 -10.84 14.75 10.51
C ILE A 178 -11.28 14.17 9.16
N ILE A 179 -12.06 14.94 8.40
CA ILE A 179 -12.56 14.52 7.07
C ILE A 179 -11.39 14.27 6.11
N MET A 180 -10.40 15.17 6.05
CA MET A 180 -9.21 14.99 5.20
C MET A 180 -8.39 13.76 5.60
N HIS A 181 -8.30 13.44 6.88
CA HIS A 181 -7.62 12.23 7.35
C HIS A 181 -8.37 10.95 6.92
N ASP A 182 -9.70 10.93 7.02
CA ASP A 182 -10.52 9.80 6.58
C ASP A 182 -10.47 9.61 5.05
N VAL A 183 -10.53 10.71 4.29
CA VAL A 183 -10.29 10.72 2.84
C VAL A 183 -8.93 10.12 2.52
N SER A 184 -7.86 10.55 3.21
CA SER A 184 -6.51 10.02 2.99
C SER A 184 -6.43 8.51 3.21
N LYS A 185 -6.98 7.99 4.32
CA LYS A 185 -6.98 6.55 4.61
C LYS A 185 -7.81 5.75 3.60
N SER A 186 -8.94 6.31 3.17
CA SER A 186 -9.81 5.69 2.19
C SER A 186 -9.17 5.67 0.79
N THR A 187 -8.45 6.72 0.42
CA THR A 187 -7.67 6.78 -0.82
C THR A 187 -6.56 5.74 -0.85
N GLU A 188 -5.82 5.53 0.25
CA GLU A 188 -4.82 4.44 0.36
C GLU A 188 -5.47 3.07 0.13
N ARG A 189 -6.64 2.81 0.72
CA ARG A 189 -7.39 1.56 0.50
C ARG A 189 -7.87 1.41 -0.94
N LEU A 190 -8.29 2.50 -1.58
CA LEU A 190 -8.74 2.48 -2.96
C LEU A 190 -7.59 2.16 -3.93
N ILE A 191 -6.38 2.68 -3.68
CA ILE A 191 -5.18 2.35 -4.47
C ILE A 191 -4.93 0.83 -4.43
N ASN A 192 -4.92 0.24 -3.22
CA ASN A 192 -4.71 -1.20 -3.07
C ASN A 192 -5.80 -2.03 -3.78
N LEU A 193 -7.06 -1.60 -3.71
CA LEU A 193 -8.17 -2.26 -4.42
C LEU A 193 -8.05 -2.12 -5.94
N MET A 194 -7.55 -0.98 -6.43
CA MET A 194 -7.31 -0.76 -7.86
C MET A 194 -6.17 -1.62 -8.38
N GLU A 195 -5.09 -1.77 -7.63
CA GLU A 195 -4.01 -2.71 -7.98
C GLU A 195 -4.51 -4.16 -8.04
N LEU A 196 -5.35 -4.54 -7.07
CA LEU A 196 -5.96 -5.87 -7.05
C LEU A 196 -6.91 -6.07 -8.25
N ALA A 197 -7.69 -5.05 -8.59
CA ALA A 197 -8.56 -5.07 -9.76
C ALA A 197 -7.75 -5.20 -11.05
N ASP A 198 -6.68 -4.41 -11.21
CA ASP A 198 -5.82 -4.45 -12.41
C ASP A 198 -5.15 -5.83 -12.56
N SER A 199 -4.65 -6.42 -11.47
CA SER A 199 -4.11 -7.80 -11.48
C SER A 199 -5.17 -8.82 -11.89
N ARG A 200 -6.39 -8.74 -11.34
CA ARG A 200 -7.50 -9.63 -11.71
C ARG A 200 -7.96 -9.44 -13.16
N VAL A 201 -7.98 -8.23 -13.68
CA VAL A 201 -8.32 -7.95 -15.08
C VAL A 201 -7.28 -8.52 -16.02
N GLN A 202 -5.99 -8.45 -15.69
CA GLN A 202 -4.96 -9.14 -16.47
C GLN A 202 -5.15 -10.66 -16.45
N VAL A 203 -5.75 -11.18 -15.37
CA VAL A 203 -5.97 -12.61 -15.19
C VAL A 203 -7.18 -13.12 -15.95
N SER A 204 -8.35 -12.54 -15.69
CA SER A 204 -9.61 -13.05 -16.21
C SER A 204 -10.16 -12.24 -17.37
N GLY A 205 -9.55 -11.10 -17.70
CA GLY A 205 -10.25 -10.07 -18.45
C GLY A 205 -11.39 -9.48 -17.62
N CYS A 206 -12.13 -8.56 -18.24
CA CYS A 206 -13.35 -8.02 -17.68
C CYS A 206 -14.30 -7.51 -18.78
N SER A 207 -15.56 -7.33 -18.44
CA SER A 207 -16.58 -6.78 -19.32
C SER A 207 -16.32 -5.30 -19.66
N ASN A 208 -16.87 -4.83 -20.79
CA ASN A 208 -16.83 -3.41 -21.16
C ASN A 208 -17.42 -2.48 -20.08
N PHE A 209 -18.44 -2.95 -19.34
CA PHE A 209 -19.01 -2.21 -18.22
C PHE A 209 -18.00 -2.04 -17.08
N GLN A 210 -17.28 -3.11 -16.73
CA GLN A 210 -16.23 -3.08 -15.70
C GLN A 210 -15.03 -2.23 -16.14
N LEU A 211 -14.61 -2.31 -17.41
CA LEU A 211 -13.57 -1.43 -17.96
C LEU A 211 -13.95 0.05 -17.86
N LYS A 212 -15.20 0.40 -18.20
CA LYS A 212 -15.70 1.77 -18.07
C LYS A 212 -15.62 2.26 -16.63
N ARG A 213 -16.06 1.45 -15.67
CA ARG A 213 -15.97 1.78 -14.25
C ARG A 213 -14.55 1.93 -13.74
N LEU A 214 -13.62 1.07 -14.18
CA LEU A 214 -12.20 1.23 -13.86
C LEU A 214 -11.65 2.56 -14.37
N GLY A 215 -12.07 2.99 -15.56
CA GLY A 215 -11.76 4.32 -16.09
C GLY A 215 -12.33 5.44 -15.22
N GLU A 216 -13.59 5.34 -14.78
CA GLU A 216 -14.24 6.30 -13.89
C GLU A 216 -13.53 6.38 -12.52
N ILE A 217 -13.17 5.24 -11.93
CA ILE A 217 -12.42 5.18 -10.66
C ILE A 217 -11.04 5.80 -10.82
N ARG A 218 -10.32 5.47 -11.90
CA ARG A 218 -8.98 6.01 -12.16
C ARG A 218 -9.02 7.53 -12.29
N HIS A 219 -9.98 8.06 -13.06
CA HIS A 219 -10.18 9.50 -13.19
C HIS A 219 -10.52 10.18 -11.84
N ALA A 220 -11.41 9.57 -11.05
CA ALA A 220 -11.78 10.03 -9.72
C ALA A 220 -10.56 10.09 -8.77
N LEU A 221 -9.78 9.01 -8.76
CA LEU A 221 -8.60 8.85 -7.93
C LEU A 221 -7.52 9.86 -8.32
N THR A 222 -7.26 10.06 -9.62
CA THR A 222 -6.32 11.06 -10.11
C THR A 222 -6.70 12.46 -9.62
N LYS A 223 -7.97 12.85 -9.73
CA LYS A 223 -8.45 14.17 -9.29
C LYS A 223 -8.29 14.37 -7.78
N SER A 224 -8.62 13.34 -6.97
CA SER A 224 -8.49 13.40 -5.51
C SER A 224 -7.02 13.42 -5.07
N ALA A 225 -6.19 12.56 -5.67
CA ALA A 225 -4.75 12.51 -5.40
C ALA A 225 -4.06 13.84 -5.72
N ASP A 226 -4.45 14.50 -6.81
CA ASP A 226 -3.91 15.80 -7.22
C ASP A 226 -4.21 16.89 -6.18
N SER A 227 -5.46 16.98 -5.74
CA SER A 227 -5.90 17.91 -4.68
C SER A 227 -5.21 17.67 -3.33
N LEU A 228 -5.06 16.39 -2.95
CA LEU A 228 -4.37 16.00 -1.72
C LEU A 228 -2.87 16.33 -1.79
N ALA A 229 -2.24 16.11 -2.95
CA ALA A 229 -0.83 16.42 -3.17
C ALA A 229 -0.59 17.93 -3.10
N GLU A 230 -1.45 18.73 -3.76
CA GLU A 230 -1.39 20.19 -3.69
C GLU A 230 -1.54 20.71 -2.26
N THR A 231 -2.52 20.17 -1.52
CA THR A 231 -2.79 20.57 -0.13
C THR A 231 -1.63 20.22 0.80
N ALA A 232 -1.07 19.02 0.66
CA ALA A 232 0.09 18.60 1.44
C ALA A 232 1.31 19.47 1.13
N ALA A 233 1.58 19.72 -0.15
CA ALA A 233 2.67 20.57 -0.60
C ALA A 233 2.55 22.01 -0.07
N LYS A 234 1.35 22.62 -0.11
CA LYS A 234 1.12 23.96 0.46
C LYS A 234 1.40 24.02 1.96
N LYS A 235 1.08 22.99 2.73
CA LYS A 235 1.40 22.93 4.16
C LYS A 235 2.92 22.90 4.40
N ILE A 236 3.66 22.14 3.59
CA ILE A 236 5.12 22.11 3.64
C ILE A 236 5.68 23.50 3.33
N ILE A 237 5.17 24.15 2.27
CA ILE A 237 5.59 25.50 1.87
C ILE A 237 5.40 26.50 3.00
N GLN A 238 4.20 26.52 3.60
CA GLN A 238 3.88 27.43 4.69
C GLN A 238 4.81 27.20 5.89
N PHE A 239 4.90 25.96 6.35
CA PHE A 239 5.69 25.60 7.53
C PHE A 239 7.19 25.89 7.33
N CYS A 240 7.77 25.48 6.20
CA CYS A 240 9.17 25.76 5.89
C CYS A 240 9.40 27.27 5.68
N GLY A 241 8.44 27.99 5.11
CA GLY A 241 8.50 29.44 4.95
C GLY A 241 8.55 30.17 6.29
N ASP A 242 7.79 29.72 7.29
CA ASP A 242 7.80 30.30 8.63
C ASP A 242 9.15 30.05 9.34
N ILE A 243 9.79 28.89 9.11
CA ILE A 243 11.16 28.62 9.58
C ILE A 243 12.18 29.50 8.86
N LEU A 244 12.17 29.53 7.53
CA LEU A 244 13.15 30.25 6.72
C LEU A 244 13.06 31.78 6.90
N SER A 245 11.88 32.29 7.27
CA SER A 245 11.68 33.71 7.60
C SER A 245 12.04 34.07 9.04
N GLY A 246 12.42 33.08 9.87
CA GLY A 246 12.76 33.29 11.27
C GLY A 246 11.56 33.51 12.20
N LYS A 247 10.31 33.35 11.70
CA LYS A 247 9.11 33.41 12.54
C LYS A 247 9.01 32.23 13.50
N GLN A 248 9.58 31.09 13.10
CA GLN A 248 9.63 29.88 13.90
C GLN A 248 11.08 29.36 13.96
N GLY A 249 11.53 28.96 15.15
CA GLY A 249 12.81 28.27 15.32
C GLY A 249 12.78 26.89 14.67
N ILE A 250 13.96 26.32 14.38
CA ILE A 250 14.07 25.01 13.75
C ILE A 250 13.81 23.93 14.81
N PRO A 251 12.72 23.13 14.71
CA PRO A 251 12.49 22.05 15.64
C PRO A 251 13.54 20.94 15.46
N LEU A 252 13.92 20.27 16.54
CA LEU A 252 14.83 19.13 16.48
C LEU A 252 14.17 17.94 15.77
N GLY A 253 14.88 17.28 14.86
CA GLY A 253 14.36 16.13 14.11
C GLY A 253 13.36 16.50 13.01
N ILE A 254 13.34 17.77 12.59
CA ILE A 254 12.39 18.25 11.59
C ILE A 254 12.63 17.63 10.21
N GLY A 255 13.86 17.24 9.89
CA GLY A 255 14.23 16.64 8.61
C GLY A 255 13.53 15.32 8.36
N ASP A 256 13.34 14.49 9.38
CA ASP A 256 12.60 13.22 9.26
C ASP A 256 11.09 13.44 9.07
N VAL A 257 10.55 14.50 9.67
CA VAL A 257 9.16 14.91 9.43
C VAL A 257 9.01 15.41 7.99
N LEU A 258 9.92 16.28 7.53
CA LEU A 258 9.88 16.84 6.19
C LEU A 258 10.07 15.75 5.12
N ARG A 259 10.98 14.78 5.32
CA ARG A 259 11.15 13.62 4.42
C ARG A 259 9.87 12.80 4.27
N ARG A 260 9.15 12.58 5.37
CA ARG A 260 7.84 11.90 5.34
C ARG A 260 6.79 12.70 4.58
N GLN A 261 6.73 14.01 4.81
CA GLN A 261 5.73 14.88 4.18
C GLN A 261 6.00 15.03 2.66
N THR A 262 7.26 15.19 2.24
CA THR A 262 7.62 15.22 0.82
C THR A 262 7.46 13.86 0.16
N GLY A 263 7.79 12.76 0.86
CA GLY A 263 7.53 11.40 0.41
C GLY A 263 6.05 11.13 0.14
N ARG A 264 5.15 11.61 1.02
CA ARG A 264 3.69 11.52 0.80
C ARG A 264 3.24 12.26 -0.46
N VAL A 265 3.80 13.43 -0.76
CA VAL A 265 3.51 14.17 -2.00
C VAL A 265 3.98 13.36 -3.22
N ALA A 266 5.16 12.74 -3.15
CA ALA A 266 5.69 11.90 -4.21
C ALA A 266 4.82 10.64 -4.45
N SER A 267 4.35 9.97 -3.39
CA SER A 267 3.45 8.82 -3.52
C SER A 267 2.13 9.19 -4.20
N LEU A 268 1.55 10.35 -3.86
CA LEU A 268 0.34 10.86 -4.51
C LEU A 268 0.60 11.21 -5.99
N ALA A 269 1.76 11.79 -6.31
CA ALA A 269 2.16 12.03 -7.69
C ALA A 269 2.30 10.73 -8.49
N ALA A 270 2.87 9.66 -7.89
CA ALA A 270 2.99 8.36 -8.54
C ALA A 270 1.63 7.77 -8.94
N VAL A 271 0.61 7.91 -8.08
CA VAL A 271 -0.78 7.49 -8.36
C VAL A 271 -1.37 8.21 -9.58
N ILE A 272 -0.95 9.44 -9.84
CA ILE A 272 -1.40 10.26 -10.97
C ILE A 272 -0.68 9.89 -12.28
N GLY A 273 0.39 9.07 -12.21
CA GLY A 273 1.27 8.79 -13.35
C GLY A 273 2.56 9.62 -13.35
N GLY A 274 2.93 10.18 -12.19
CA GLY A 274 4.11 11.00 -11.98
C GLY A 274 3.83 12.51 -11.97
N LEU A 275 4.87 13.29 -11.69
CA LEU A 275 4.78 14.76 -11.56
C LEU A 275 4.26 15.45 -12.84
N ASP A 276 4.49 14.86 -14.01
CA ASP A 276 4.08 15.44 -15.30
C ASP A 276 2.59 15.27 -15.61
N ALA A 277 1.93 14.31 -14.96
CA ALA A 277 0.50 14.08 -15.09
C ALA A 277 -0.33 14.90 -14.09
N MET A 278 0.32 15.60 -13.16
CA MET A 278 -0.33 16.47 -12.17
C MET A 278 -0.86 17.76 -12.81
N SER A 279 -1.85 18.39 -12.15
CA SER A 279 -2.28 19.74 -12.51
C SER A 279 -1.14 20.75 -12.36
N ALA A 280 -1.20 21.85 -13.10
CA ALA A 280 -0.17 22.89 -13.05
C ALA A 280 0.01 23.46 -11.63
N THR A 281 -1.07 23.61 -10.87
CA THR A 281 -1.05 24.10 -9.49
C THR A 281 -0.40 23.10 -8.55
N ALA A 282 -0.81 21.83 -8.61
CA ALA A 282 -0.27 20.77 -7.78
C ALA A 282 1.21 20.50 -8.08
N LYS A 283 1.60 20.47 -9.37
CA LYS A 283 3.00 20.32 -9.82
C LYS A 283 3.89 21.45 -9.30
N THR A 284 3.43 22.70 -9.44
CA THR A 284 4.18 23.87 -8.96
C THR A 284 4.34 23.83 -7.43
N ALA A 285 3.26 23.51 -6.70
CA ALA A 285 3.32 23.38 -5.26
C ALA A 285 4.26 22.25 -4.82
N ALA A 286 4.21 21.08 -5.47
CA ALA A 286 5.09 19.95 -5.14
C ALA A 286 6.57 20.30 -5.35
N PHE A 287 6.91 20.98 -6.44
CA PHE A 287 8.28 21.43 -6.71
C PHE A 287 8.79 22.42 -5.66
N GLU A 288 8.00 23.46 -5.37
CA GLU A 288 8.38 24.45 -4.36
C GLU A 288 8.45 23.83 -2.96
N ALA A 289 7.54 22.91 -2.60
CA ALA A 289 7.57 22.18 -1.34
C ALA A 289 8.88 21.39 -1.16
N ASN A 290 9.31 20.63 -2.17
CA ASN A 290 10.57 19.89 -2.13
C ASN A 290 11.77 20.83 -1.97
N LYS A 291 11.77 21.95 -2.70
CA LYS A 291 12.85 22.94 -2.67
C LYS A 291 12.98 23.61 -1.30
N VAL A 292 11.88 24.04 -0.69
CA VAL A 292 11.95 24.69 0.64
C VAL A 292 12.22 23.68 1.76
N ALA A 293 11.70 22.45 1.65
CA ALA A 293 12.00 21.38 2.59
C ALA A 293 13.50 21.03 2.58
N ALA A 294 14.11 20.90 1.39
CA ALA A 294 15.54 20.64 1.26
C ALA A 294 16.38 21.72 1.98
N LYS A 295 16.05 23.00 1.80
CA LYS A 295 16.74 24.10 2.51
C LYS A 295 16.63 23.99 4.02
N VAL A 296 15.45 23.67 4.56
CA VAL A 296 15.28 23.52 6.02
C VAL A 296 16.07 22.32 6.55
N MET A 297 16.08 21.20 5.82
CA MET A 297 16.90 20.03 6.18
C MET A 297 18.40 20.34 6.19
N GLU A 298 18.90 21.13 5.24
CA GLU A 298 20.30 21.57 5.22
C GLU A 298 20.66 22.41 6.44
N ILE A 299 19.77 23.34 6.85
CA ILE A 299 20.01 24.18 8.03
C ILE A 299 20.00 23.35 9.32
N GLU A 300 19.11 22.35 9.43
CA GLU A 300 19.10 21.42 10.55
C GLU A 300 20.42 20.64 10.66
N LEU A 301 20.90 20.07 9.54
CA LEU A 301 22.18 19.35 9.47
C LEU A 301 23.36 20.24 9.88
N GLY A 302 23.38 21.48 9.41
CA GLY A 302 24.40 22.47 9.78
C GLY A 302 24.36 22.85 11.27
N SER A 303 23.15 22.96 11.84
CA SER A 303 22.95 23.26 13.26
C SER A 303 23.38 22.09 14.16
N ALA A 304 23.07 20.85 13.75
CA ALA A 304 23.50 19.64 14.44
C ALA A 304 25.03 19.43 14.40
N ALA A 305 25.68 19.79 13.28
CA ALA A 305 27.14 19.76 13.16
C ALA A 305 27.82 20.82 14.07
N SER A 306 27.21 22.00 14.19
CA SER A 306 27.74 23.06 15.07
C SER A 306 27.61 22.72 16.56
N LEU A 307 26.56 22.01 16.96
CA LEU A 307 26.38 21.53 18.34
C LEU A 307 27.40 20.45 18.71
N ARG A 308 27.69 19.50 17.80
CA ARG A 308 28.75 18.49 18.02
C ARG A 308 30.15 19.07 18.19
N ASN A 309 30.44 20.22 17.57
CA ASN A 309 31.74 20.88 17.73
C ASN A 309 31.87 21.64 19.06
N LEU A 310 30.77 21.98 19.72
CA LEU A 310 30.79 22.59 21.05
C LEU A 310 31.08 21.54 22.14
N ASP A 311 30.54 20.33 21.98
CA ASP A 311 30.80 19.21 22.92
C ASP A 311 32.24 18.69 22.88
N ILE A 312 33.01 18.97 21.81
CA ILE A 312 34.42 18.56 21.68
C ILE A 312 35.38 19.64 22.23
N ALA A 313 34.90 20.85 22.52
CA ALA A 313 35.72 21.96 23.01
C ALA A 313 35.76 22.08 24.55
N GLU A 314 35.06 21.21 25.28
CA GLU A 314 35.03 21.18 26.76
C GLU A 314 35.82 20.03 27.42
N GLU A 315 36.68 19.30 26.68
CA GLU A 315 37.72 18.41 27.26
C GLU A 315 39.13 19.02 27.17
#